data_AF-A0A2Z6M2H9-F1
#
_entry.id   AF-A0A2Z6M2H9-F1
#
_cell.length_a   1.000
_cell.length_b   1.000
_cell.length_c   1.000
_cell.angle_alpha   90.00
_cell.angle_beta   90.00
_cell.angle_gamma   90.00
#
_symmetry.space_group_name_H-M   'P 1'
#
loop_
_entity.id
_entity.type
_entity.pdbx_description
1 polymer ?
#
loop_
_entity_poly.entity_id
_entity_poly.type
_entity_poly.pdbx_seq_one_letter_code
_entity_poly.pdbx_strand_id
1 'polypeptide(L)'
;METKEHRVVTPKKPTLTSKAIIHQKFGKNACYVVEEVKEVCQTGCPGLNIPQTGPCLYRCTLQLPELTVVSETFKKKKDAEQSVAEMAIEKLGIIPETTDLTPQEAHESLVARIAYLFSEKVGYIQAVI
;
A
#
# COMPACT_ATOMS: atom_id res chain seq x y z
N MET A 1 -15.40 49.59 -4.93
CA MET A 1 -14.71 48.47 -5.59
C MET A 1 -14.45 47.45 -4.49
N GLU A 2 -15.25 46.39 -4.42
CA GLU A 2 -15.12 45.36 -3.37
C GLU A 2 -14.35 44.17 -3.94
N THR A 3 -13.18 43.90 -3.38
CA THR A 3 -12.34 42.73 -3.65
C THR A 3 -13.02 41.50 -3.06
N LYS A 4 -13.60 40.68 -3.93
CA LYS A 4 -14.18 39.39 -3.57
C LYS A 4 -13.05 38.40 -3.27
N GLU A 5 -12.84 38.12 -1.98
CA GLU A 5 -11.89 37.10 -1.53
C GLU A 5 -12.21 35.75 -2.18
N HIS A 6 -11.28 35.24 -2.98
CA HIS A 6 -11.31 33.87 -3.45
C HIS A 6 -10.90 32.96 -2.31
N ARG A 7 -11.88 32.36 -1.63
CA ARG A 7 -11.65 31.26 -0.69
C ARG A 7 -11.11 30.08 -1.47
N VAL A 8 -9.80 29.89 -1.45
CA VAL A 8 -9.14 28.68 -1.98
C VAL A 8 -9.62 27.51 -1.13
N VAL A 9 -10.55 26.72 -1.69
CA VAL A 9 -10.94 25.43 -1.11
C VAL A 9 -9.86 24.44 -1.49
N THR A 10 -8.95 24.17 -0.57
CA THR A 10 -7.93 23.13 -0.74
C THR A 10 -8.63 21.77 -0.76
N PRO A 11 -8.60 21.01 -1.87
CA PRO A 11 -9.20 19.68 -1.91
C PRO A 11 -8.43 18.76 -0.97
N LYS A 12 -9.10 18.19 0.03
CA LYS A 12 -8.53 17.14 0.88
C LYS A 12 -8.30 15.91 0.00
N LYS A 13 -7.05 15.64 -0.38
CA LYS A 13 -6.70 14.41 -1.09
C LYS A 13 -6.92 13.20 -0.16
N PRO A 14 -7.49 12.09 -0.65
CA PRO A 14 -7.73 10.91 0.18
C PRO A 14 -6.40 10.31 0.67
N THR A 15 -6.30 10.02 1.96
CA THR A 15 -5.18 9.25 2.51
C THR A 15 -5.19 7.84 1.92
N LEU A 16 -4.09 7.44 1.27
CA LEU A 16 -3.94 6.09 0.74
C LEU A 16 -3.81 5.08 1.88
N THR A 17 -4.40 3.90 1.69
CA THR A 17 -4.16 2.77 2.61
C THR A 17 -2.76 2.21 2.40
N SER A 18 -2.18 1.60 3.44
CA SER A 18 -0.86 0.95 3.38
C SER A 18 -0.74 -0.07 2.24
N LYS A 19 -1.80 -0.85 2.00
CA LYS A 19 -1.86 -1.76 0.84
C LYS A 19 -1.78 -1.02 -0.50
N ALA A 20 -2.44 0.14 -0.62
CA ALA A 20 -2.36 0.96 -1.83
C ALA A 20 -0.97 1.58 -2.01
N ILE A 21 -0.31 1.99 -0.94
CA ILE A 21 1.08 2.51 -0.97
C ILE A 21 2.06 1.44 -1.46
N ILE A 22 1.97 0.22 -0.93
CA ILE A 22 2.78 -0.92 -1.40
C ILE A 22 2.52 -1.20 -2.89
N HIS A 23 1.26 -1.21 -3.31
CA HIS A 23 0.93 -1.42 -4.72
C HIS A 23 1.44 -0.30 -5.63
N GLN A 24 1.40 0.97 -5.19
CA GLN A 24 1.96 2.09 -5.96
C GLN A 24 3.48 1.93 -6.15
N LYS A 25 4.20 1.46 -5.13
CA LYS A 25 5.65 1.33 -5.17
C LYS A 25 6.13 0.08 -5.91
N PHE A 26 5.47 -1.05 -5.71
CA PHE A 26 5.95 -2.37 -6.20
C PHE A 26 5.07 -2.97 -7.31
N GLY A 27 3.85 -2.49 -7.47
CA GLY A 27 2.89 -2.98 -8.46
C GLY A 27 2.73 -4.50 -8.41
N LYS A 28 2.93 -5.14 -9.56
CA LYS A 28 2.83 -6.60 -9.73
C LYS A 28 3.87 -7.41 -8.94
N ASN A 29 4.92 -6.76 -8.44
CA ASN A 29 5.96 -7.43 -7.67
C ASN A 29 5.58 -7.59 -6.19
N ALA A 30 4.46 -7.00 -5.75
CA ALA A 30 3.90 -7.24 -4.42
C ALA A 30 2.95 -8.44 -4.43
N CYS A 31 3.39 -9.56 -3.87
CA CYS A 31 2.58 -10.77 -3.74
C CYS A 31 2.06 -10.93 -2.32
N TYR A 32 0.72 -10.93 -2.17
CA TYR A 32 0.04 -11.19 -0.90
C TYR A 32 -0.47 -12.63 -0.87
N VAL A 33 -0.02 -13.41 0.10
CA VAL A 33 -0.47 -14.78 0.34
C VAL A 33 -1.20 -14.81 1.68
N VAL A 34 -2.50 -15.12 1.67
CA VAL A 34 -3.29 -15.22 2.90
C VAL A 34 -3.57 -16.68 3.23
N GLU A 35 -3.21 -17.06 4.44
CA GLU A 35 -3.42 -18.38 5.01
C GLU A 35 -4.51 -18.33 6.08
N GLU A 36 -5.33 -19.37 6.15
CA GLU A 36 -6.26 -19.58 7.26
C GLU A 36 -5.54 -20.38 8.37
N VAL A 37 -5.50 -19.81 9.57
CA VAL A 37 -4.95 -20.43 10.75
C VAL A 37 -6.10 -20.96 11.58
N LYS A 38 -6.19 -22.29 11.69
CA LYS A 38 -7.20 -22.95 12.52
C LYS A 38 -6.74 -22.97 13.96
N GLU A 39 -7.53 -22.34 14.83
CA GLU A 39 -7.32 -22.45 16.27
C GLU A 39 -8.03 -23.71 16.78
N VAL A 40 -7.31 -24.56 17.53
CA VAL A 40 -7.91 -25.73 18.16
C VAL A 40 -8.81 -25.24 19.29
N CYS A 41 -10.12 -25.32 19.10
CA CYS A 41 -11.07 -24.96 20.13
C CYS A 41 -10.97 -25.98 21.28
N GLN A 42 -10.35 -25.58 22.40
CA GLN A 42 -10.16 -26.47 23.56
C GLN A 42 -11.45 -26.73 24.35
N THR A 43 -12.55 -26.05 24.04
CA THR A 43 -13.86 -26.26 24.67
C THR A 43 -14.65 -27.33 23.93
N GLY A 44 -14.13 -28.56 23.88
CA GLY A 44 -14.89 -29.71 23.41
C GLY A 44 -15.93 -30.10 24.45
N CYS A 45 -17.20 -30.20 24.06
CA CYS A 45 -18.23 -30.84 24.89
C CYS A 45 -17.87 -32.34 25.02
N PRO A 46 -17.70 -32.88 26.25
CA PRO A 46 -17.35 -34.28 26.42
C PRO A 46 -18.46 -35.17 25.83
N GLY A 47 -18.08 -36.06 24.91
CA GLY A 47 -19.00 -37.00 24.24
C GLY A 47 -19.38 -36.64 22.79
N LEU A 48 -19.03 -35.45 22.29
CA LEU A 48 -19.16 -35.10 20.87
C LEU A 48 -17.82 -35.30 20.15
N ASN A 49 -17.66 -36.43 19.43
CA ASN A 49 -16.49 -36.68 18.59
C ASN A 49 -16.60 -36.01 17.20
N ILE A 50 -17.06 -34.75 17.19
CA ILE A 50 -17.22 -33.94 15.96
C ILE A 50 -16.15 -32.84 16.00
N PRO A 51 -15.33 -32.68 14.94
CA PRO A 51 -14.38 -31.57 14.86
C PRO A 51 -15.12 -30.22 14.90
N GLN A 52 -15.05 -29.52 16.02
CA GLN A 52 -15.50 -28.14 16.10
C GLN A 52 -14.41 -27.24 15.56
N THR A 53 -14.62 -26.71 14.36
CA THR A 53 -13.70 -25.73 13.78
C THR A 53 -13.89 -24.42 14.54
N GLY A 54 -12.85 -23.97 15.23
CA GLY A 54 -12.84 -22.68 15.91
C GLY A 54 -12.97 -21.51 14.92
N PRO A 55 -13.08 -20.27 15.40
CA PRO A 55 -13.09 -19.09 14.54
C PRO A 55 -11.88 -19.09 13.60
N CYS A 56 -12.11 -18.94 12.30
CA CYS A 56 -11.04 -18.86 11.31
C CYS A 56 -10.21 -17.60 11.55
N LEU A 57 -8.92 -17.75 11.86
CA LEU A 57 -7.96 -16.66 11.89
C LEU A 57 -7.23 -16.60 10.55
N TYR A 58 -6.72 -15.43 10.21
CA TYR A 58 -6.04 -15.16 8.95
C TYR A 58 -4.66 -14.61 9.23
N ARG A 59 -3.67 -15.11 8.49
CA ARG A 59 -2.32 -14.58 8.48
C ARG A 59 -1.96 -14.23 7.05
N CYS A 60 -1.28 -13.11 6.85
CA CYS A 60 -0.86 -12.68 5.53
C CYS A 60 0.66 -12.61 5.44
N THR A 61 1.20 -13.17 4.37
CA THR A 61 2.60 -13.01 3.97
C THR A 61 2.65 -12.07 2.78
N LEU A 62 3.48 -11.03 2.85
CA LEU A 62 3.77 -10.14 1.74
C LEU A 62 5.21 -10.38 1.28
N GLN A 63 5.35 -10.81 0.03
CA GLN A 63 6.62 -10.97 -0.66
C GLN A 63 6.84 -9.78 -1.58
N LEU A 64 7.96 -9.10 -1.37
CA LEU A 64 8.49 -8.00 -2.18
C LEU A 64 9.88 -8.41 -2.71
N PRO A 65 10.39 -7.76 -3.77
CA PRO A 65 11.75 -8.00 -4.24
C PRO A 65 12.83 -7.82 -3.14
N GLU A 66 12.60 -6.90 -2.21
CA GLU A 66 13.55 -6.50 -1.18
C GLU A 66 13.39 -7.29 0.13
N LEU A 67 12.17 -7.74 0.45
CA LEU A 67 11.90 -8.43 1.71
C LEU A 67 10.68 -9.34 1.64
N THR A 68 10.56 -10.21 2.64
CA THR A 68 9.31 -10.92 2.94
C THR A 68 8.93 -10.67 4.38
N VAL A 69 7.66 -10.35 4.62
CA VAL A 69 7.10 -10.11 5.95
C VAL A 69 5.85 -10.95 6.14
N VAL A 70 5.56 -11.30 7.38
CA VAL A 70 4.41 -12.10 7.78
C VAL A 70 3.70 -11.36 8.91
N SER A 71 2.37 -11.19 8.79
CA SER A 71 1.55 -10.57 9.81
C SER A 71 1.35 -11.49 11.02
N GLU A 72 0.84 -10.92 12.12
CA GLU A 72 0.15 -11.71 13.15
C GLU A 72 -1.15 -12.32 12.60
N THR A 73 -1.87 -13.06 13.45
CA THR A 73 -3.18 -13.63 13.11
C THR A 73 -4.31 -12.65 13.40
N PHE A 74 -5.22 -12.46 12.43
CA PHE A 74 -6.36 -11.56 12.53
C PHE A 74 -7.67 -12.28 12.25
N LYS A 75 -8.78 -11.80 12.81
CA LYS A 75 -10.12 -12.35 12.53
C LYS A 75 -10.63 -12.04 11.12
N LYS A 76 -10.05 -11.03 10.44
CA LYS A 76 -10.44 -10.64 9.09
C LYS A 76 -9.22 -10.68 8.17
N LYS A 77 -9.41 -11.26 6.98
CA LYS A 77 -8.40 -11.28 5.91
C LYS A 77 -7.87 -9.89 5.55
N LYS A 78 -8.76 -8.89 5.45
CA LYS A 78 -8.38 -7.51 5.12
C LYS A 78 -7.46 -6.89 6.18
N ASP A 79 -7.67 -7.21 7.45
CA ASP A 79 -6.86 -6.66 8.55
C ASP A 79 -5.44 -7.27 8.52
N ALA A 80 -5.33 -8.57 8.23
CA ALA A 80 -4.03 -9.23 8.01
C ALA A 80 -3.27 -8.64 6.81
N GLU A 81 -3.95 -8.41 5.69
CA GLU A 81 -3.36 -7.78 4.50
C GLU A 81 -2.92 -6.33 4.75
N GLN A 82 -3.69 -5.58 5.52
CA GLN A 82 -3.35 -4.20 5.89
C GLN A 82 -2.16 -4.16 6.85
N SER A 83 -2.17 -5.03 7.87
CA SER A 83 -1.08 -5.15 8.85
C SER A 83 0.25 -5.53 8.18
N VAL A 84 0.25 -6.53 7.29
CA VAL A 84 1.50 -6.93 6.61
C VAL A 84 2.06 -5.81 5.71
N ALA A 85 1.17 -4.99 5.13
CA ALA A 85 1.57 -3.83 4.34
C ALA A 85 2.19 -2.73 5.21
N GLU A 86 1.61 -2.45 6.39
CA GLU A 86 2.18 -1.51 7.36
C GLU A 86 3.58 -1.96 7.82
N MET A 87 3.73 -3.23 8.18
CA MET A 87 5.03 -3.80 8.57
C MET A 87 6.09 -3.65 7.46
N ALA A 88 5.70 -3.83 6.20
CA ALA A 88 6.62 -3.65 5.07
C ALA A 88 7.01 -2.18 4.89
N ILE A 89 6.05 -1.25 5.01
CA ILE A 89 6.31 0.20 4.95
C ILE A 89 7.32 0.61 6.02
N GLU A 90 7.11 0.18 7.26
CA GLU A 90 8.00 0.46 8.38
C GLU A 90 9.41 -0.10 8.14
N LYS A 91 9.52 -1.38 7.75
CA LYS A 91 10.81 -2.05 7.53
C LYS A 91 11.59 -1.49 6.36
N LEU A 92 10.91 -1.01 5.32
CA LEU A 92 11.53 -0.41 4.14
C LEU A 92 11.78 1.09 4.29
N GLY A 93 11.39 1.69 5.43
CA GLY A 93 11.48 3.13 5.64
C GLY A 93 10.69 3.91 4.59
N ILE A 94 9.58 3.36 4.10
CA ILE A 94 8.73 4.05 3.13
C ILE A 94 8.02 5.17 3.87
N ILE A 95 8.42 6.41 3.59
CA ILE A 95 7.65 7.58 3.98
C ILE A 95 6.51 7.65 2.96
N PRO A 96 5.24 7.41 3.36
CA PRO A 96 4.11 7.67 2.47
C PRO A 96 4.27 9.09 1.97
N GLU A 97 4.17 9.35 0.67
CA GLU A 97 4.27 10.72 0.14
C GLU A 97 3.22 11.59 0.84
N THR A 98 3.62 12.24 1.93
CA THR A 98 2.92 13.40 2.44
C THR A 98 3.09 14.42 1.33
N THR A 99 1.97 14.85 0.76
CA THR A 99 1.96 15.70 -0.43
C THR A 99 2.40 17.13 -0.11
N ASP A 100 3.29 17.29 0.86
CA ASP A 100 3.87 18.54 1.34
C ASP A 100 5.19 18.79 0.59
N LEU A 101 5.20 18.53 -0.72
CA LEU A 101 6.24 19.08 -1.57
C LEU A 101 6.09 20.60 -1.49
N THR A 102 7.19 21.28 -1.19
CA THR A 102 7.25 22.72 -1.34
C THR A 102 6.96 23.09 -2.81
N PRO A 103 6.43 24.29 -3.09
CA PRO A 103 6.21 24.73 -4.47
C PRO A 103 7.46 24.61 -5.34
N GLN A 104 8.65 24.80 -4.75
CA GLN A 104 9.93 24.66 -5.42
C GLN A 104 10.22 23.21 -5.81
N GLU A 105 10.09 22.26 -4.88
CA GLU A 105 10.31 20.83 -5.18
C GLU A 105 9.31 20.30 -6.22
N ALA A 106 8.05 20.77 -6.16
CA ALA A 106 7.05 20.44 -7.15
C ALA A 106 7.42 20.96 -8.55
N HIS A 107 7.93 22.19 -8.62
CA HIS A 107 8.41 22.79 -9.87
C HIS A 107 9.63 22.05 -10.42
N GLU A 108 10.63 21.78 -9.57
CA GLU A 108 11.84 21.04 -9.96
C GLU A 108 11.51 19.62 -10.45
N SER A 109 10.61 18.92 -9.75
CA SER A 109 10.10 17.60 -10.17
C SER A 109 9.40 17.67 -11.52
N LEU A 110 8.58 18.69 -11.76
CA LEU A 110 7.92 18.90 -13.06
C LEU A 110 8.93 19.14 -14.18
N VAL A 111 9.88 20.04 -13.98
CA VAL A 111 10.94 20.35 -14.96
C VAL A 111 11.76 19.10 -15.27
N ALA A 112 12.18 18.35 -14.25
CA ALA A 112 12.93 17.11 -14.44
C ALA A 112 12.15 16.06 -15.25
N ARG A 113 10.83 15.92 -14.98
CA ARG A 113 9.98 14.99 -15.73
C ARG A 113 9.79 15.42 -17.18
N ILE A 114 9.62 16.71 -17.46
CA ILE A 114 9.55 17.24 -18.82
C ILE A 114 10.88 17.01 -19.54
N ALA A 115 12.02 17.35 -18.92
CA ALA A 115 13.33 17.12 -19.50
C ALA A 115 13.59 15.63 -19.81
N TYR A 116 13.16 14.73 -18.92
CA TYR A 116 13.25 13.29 -19.16
C TYR A 116 12.45 12.83 -20.38
N LEU A 117 11.22 13.34 -20.57
CA LEU A 117 10.38 13.02 -21.73
C LEU A 117 11.04 13.40 -23.06
N PHE A 118 11.80 14.50 -23.08
CA PHE A 118 12.54 14.97 -24.25
C PHE A 118 13.99 14.49 -24.29
N SER A 119 14.41 13.62 -23.38
CA SER A 119 15.74 13.03 -23.41
C SER A 119 15.81 11.88 -24.42
N GLU A 120 16.96 11.69 -25.05
CA GLU A 120 17.22 10.64 -26.06
C GLU A 120 16.98 9.20 -25.54
N LYS A 121 16.84 9.02 -24.22
CA LYS A 121 16.55 7.73 -23.58
C LYS A 121 15.10 7.27 -23.79
N VAL A 122 14.19 8.17 -24.12
CA VAL A 122 12.79 7.83 -24.42
C VAL A 122 12.67 7.63 -25.93
N GLY A 123 13.18 6.49 -26.42
CA GLY A 123 13.35 6.15 -27.84
C GLY A 123 12.06 5.94 -28.67
N TYR A 124 11.07 6.83 -28.56
CA TYR A 124 9.84 6.80 -29.37
C TYR A 124 9.54 8.09 -30.13
N ILE A 125 10.37 9.15 -30.03
CA ILE A 125 10.13 10.43 -30.72
C ILE A 125 11.24 10.75 -31.75
N GLN A 126 11.76 9.73 -32.44
CA GLN A 126 12.71 9.97 -33.55
C GLN A 126 12.12 9.63 -34.93
N ALA A 127 10.78 9.54 -35.03
CA ALA A 127 10.09 9.18 -36.26
C ALA A 127 8.93 10.13 -36.62
N VAL A 128 9.00 11.43 -36.29
CA VAL A 128 8.10 12.44 -36.88
C VAL A 128 8.77 13.83 -36.90
N ILE A 129 9.89 13.97 -37.61
CA ILE A 129 10.27 15.24 -38.28
C ILE A 129 10.91 14.88 -39.61
#